data_AF-A0A1Q7F4D9-F1
#
_entry.id   AF-A0A1Q7F4D9-F1
#
_cell.length_a   1.000
_cell.length_b   1.000
_cell.length_c   1.000
_cell.angle_alpha   90.00
_cell.angle_beta   90.00
_cell.angle_gamma   90.00
#
_symmetry.space_group_name_H-M   'P 1'
#
loop_
_entity.id
_entity.type
_entity.pdbx_description
1 polymer ?
#
loop_
_entity_poly.entity_id
_entity_poly.type
_entity_poly.pdbx_seq_one_letter_code
_entity_poly.pdbx_strand_id
1 'polypeptide(L)'
;MKIGVELRLSGDPGELFADARAFEAAGAESFWPAGDADRLVLLAAIAAITWRARLVAVGAVDAQAARALERLSRGRFVVASREGEEFLLPGAEGERERWKFLPFPESREAWSELRAKHEADGVAGLVLPNDPRLLDLIRNPDVQDDRADLKLAFG
;
A
#
# COMPACT_ATOMS: atom_id res chain seq x y z
N MET A 1 1.74 -5.70 -11.56
CA MET A 1 1.12 -4.65 -10.68
C MET A 1 1.75 -4.58 -9.28
N LYS A 2 2.03 -3.38 -8.75
CA LYS A 2 2.51 -3.15 -7.35
C LYS A 2 1.35 -2.90 -6.37
N ILE A 3 1.51 -3.22 -5.09
CA ILE A 3 0.47 -3.03 -4.08
C ILE A 3 0.93 -2.09 -2.97
N GLY A 4 0.09 -1.11 -2.66
CA GLY A 4 0.25 -0.19 -1.54
C GLY A 4 -0.85 -0.37 -0.51
N VAL A 5 -0.56 0.01 0.73
CA VAL A 5 -1.51 -0.05 1.83
C VAL A 5 -1.78 1.35 2.35
N GLU A 6 -3.06 1.72 2.40
CA GLU A 6 -3.51 2.92 3.10
C GLU A 6 -3.55 2.64 4.60
N LEU A 7 -2.75 3.40 5.36
CA LEU A 7 -2.68 3.36 6.80
C LEU A 7 -3.59 4.42 7.41
N ARG A 8 -4.55 3.99 8.22
CA ARG A 8 -5.39 4.88 9.03
C ARG A 8 -4.97 4.75 10.49
N LEU A 9 -4.64 5.88 11.12
CA LEU A 9 -4.54 5.95 12.58
C LEU A 9 -5.96 5.81 13.14
N SER A 10 -6.33 4.61 13.58
CA SER A 10 -7.60 4.33 14.25
C SER A 10 -7.38 3.30 15.35
N GLY A 11 -8.00 3.50 16.51
CA GLY A 11 -7.88 2.56 17.63
C GLY A 11 -6.48 2.58 18.26
N ASP A 12 -5.88 1.41 18.43
CA ASP A 12 -4.56 1.20 19.04
C ASP A 12 -3.42 1.32 18.00
N PRO A 13 -2.50 2.30 18.15
CA PRO A 13 -1.32 2.40 17.29
C PRO A 13 -0.46 1.14 17.24
N GLY A 14 -0.44 0.34 18.31
CA GLY A 14 0.33 -0.91 18.37
C GLY A 14 -0.13 -1.95 17.35
N GLU A 15 -1.45 -2.07 17.14
CA GLU A 15 -2.04 -2.97 16.14
C GLU A 15 -1.68 -2.51 14.72
N LEU A 16 -1.82 -1.21 14.44
CA LEU A 16 -1.44 -0.64 13.13
C LEU A 16 0.04 -0.92 12.79
N PHE A 17 0.93 -0.86 13.79
CA PHE A 17 2.35 -1.14 13.60
C PHE A 17 2.64 -2.62 13.37
N ALA A 18 1.91 -3.51 14.05
CA ALA A 18 1.98 -4.94 13.79
C ALA A 18 1.50 -5.27 12.38
N ASP A 19 0.37 -4.69 11.96
CA ASP A 19 -0.20 -4.83 10.63
C ASP A 19 0.76 -4.33 9.54
N ALA A 20 1.33 -3.13 9.72
CA ALA A 20 2.31 -2.59 8.77
C ALA A 20 3.51 -3.52 8.57
N ARG A 21 4.02 -4.14 9.65
CA ARG A 21 5.06 -5.16 9.53
C ARG A 21 4.57 -6.41 8.81
N ALA A 22 3.35 -6.86 9.09
CA ALA A 22 2.77 -8.03 8.44
C ALA A 22 2.59 -7.80 6.93
N PHE A 23 2.12 -6.62 6.52
CA PHE A 23 2.00 -6.25 5.10
C PHE A 23 3.34 -6.13 4.42
N GLU A 24 4.33 -5.50 5.04
CA GLU A 24 5.68 -5.44 4.48
C GLU A 24 6.27 -6.84 4.29
N ALA A 25 6.09 -7.73 5.28
CA ALA A 25 6.53 -9.12 5.19
C ALA A 25 5.77 -9.92 4.13
N ALA A 26 4.49 -9.59 3.89
CA ALA A 26 3.69 -10.17 2.82
C ALA A 26 4.12 -9.70 1.42
N GLY A 27 4.81 -8.55 1.32
CA GLY A 27 5.23 -7.97 0.06
C GLY A 27 4.42 -6.74 -0.35
N ALA A 28 4.05 -5.87 0.60
CA ALA A 28 3.54 -4.54 0.27
C ALA A 28 4.69 -3.61 -0.16
N GLU A 29 4.51 -2.90 -1.27
CA GLU A 29 5.52 -2.02 -1.88
C GLU A 29 5.51 -0.61 -1.32
N SER A 30 4.40 -0.19 -0.70
CA SER A 30 4.29 1.16 -0.17
C SER A 30 3.24 1.32 0.93
N PHE A 31 3.47 2.28 1.82
CA PHE A 31 2.55 2.70 2.87
C PHE A 31 2.14 4.15 2.67
N TRP A 32 0.84 4.40 2.79
CA TRP A 32 0.20 5.68 2.49
C TRP A 32 -0.66 6.11 3.68
N PRO A 33 -0.29 7.14 4.44
CA PRO A 33 -1.10 7.64 5.54
C PRO A 33 -2.40 8.25 4.97
N ALA A 34 -3.52 7.92 5.59
CA ALA A 34 -4.80 8.53 5.28
C ALA A 34 -4.92 9.90 5.92
N GLY A 35 -5.34 10.90 5.13
CA GLY A 35 -5.53 12.26 5.60
C GLY A 35 -4.22 13.04 5.80
N ASP A 36 -4.35 14.32 6.15
CA ASP A 36 -3.22 15.24 6.23
C ASP A 36 -2.67 15.41 7.66
N ALA A 37 -3.52 15.25 8.67
CA ALA A 37 -3.12 15.35 10.07
C ALA A 37 -2.19 14.20 10.45
N ASP A 38 -1.11 14.52 11.17
CA ASP A 38 -0.13 13.58 11.73
C ASP A 38 0.55 12.60 10.74
N ARG A 39 0.31 12.75 9.43
CA ARG A 39 0.80 11.83 8.40
C ARG A 39 2.32 11.65 8.42
N LEU A 40 3.07 12.71 8.70
CA LEU A 40 4.54 12.65 8.75
C LEU A 40 5.02 11.95 10.04
N VAL A 41 4.28 12.11 11.14
CA VAL A 41 4.55 11.42 12.40
C VAL A 41 4.28 9.92 12.23
N LEU A 42 3.15 9.56 11.61
CA LEU A 42 2.84 8.18 11.27
C LEU A 42 3.92 7.58 10.37
N LEU A 43 4.29 8.24 9.28
CA LEU A 43 5.35 7.76 8.40
C LEU A 43 6.69 7.63 9.12
N ALA A 44 7.02 8.51 10.06
CA ALA A 44 8.23 8.37 10.87
C ALA A 44 8.18 7.13 11.78
N ALA A 45 7.03 6.86 12.41
CA ALA A 45 6.84 5.66 13.22
C ALA A 45 6.94 4.38 12.37
N ILE A 46 6.30 4.36 11.20
CA ILE A 46 6.39 3.25 10.24
C ILE A 46 7.83 3.09 9.74
N ALA A 47 8.56 4.18 9.49
CA ALA A 47 9.97 4.13 9.08
C ALA A 47 10.88 3.44 10.11
N ALA A 48 10.57 3.59 11.41
CA ALA A 48 11.34 2.98 12.49
C ALA A 48 11.12 1.46 12.58
N ILE A 49 9.98 0.96 12.10
CA ILE A 49 9.61 -0.46 12.24
C ILE A 49 9.63 -1.25 10.92
N THR A 50 9.80 -0.58 9.77
CA THR A 50 9.84 -1.18 8.41
C THR A 50 11.18 -0.95 7.72
N TRP A 51 11.48 -1.70 6.66
CA TRP A 51 12.81 -1.69 6.02
C TRP A 51 12.85 -1.68 4.48
N ARG A 52 11.74 -1.98 3.80
CA ARG A 52 11.68 -2.22 2.34
C ARG A 52 10.61 -1.37 1.66
N ALA A 53 9.40 -1.34 2.22
CA ALA A 53 8.27 -0.64 1.60
C ALA A 53 8.54 0.87 1.50
N ARG A 54 8.11 1.51 0.42
CA ARG A 54 8.18 2.97 0.28
C ARG A 54 7.22 3.65 1.24
N LEU A 55 7.59 4.83 1.74
CA LEU A 55 6.79 5.62 2.67
C LEU A 55 6.30 6.85 1.94
N VAL A 56 5.03 6.89 1.58
CA VAL A 56 4.53 7.85 0.61
C VAL A 56 3.73 8.95 1.31
N ALA A 57 4.14 10.20 1.15
CA ALA A 57 3.32 11.36 1.51
C ALA A 57 2.72 11.99 0.25
N VAL A 58 1.47 12.44 0.32
CA VAL A 58 0.77 13.06 -0.81
C VAL A 58 0.82 14.59 -0.70
N GLY A 59 1.18 15.26 -1.78
CA GLY A 59 1.17 16.72 -1.86
C GLY A 59 2.38 17.37 -1.17
N ALA A 60 2.25 18.64 -0.79
CA ALA A 60 3.37 19.42 -0.28
C ALA A 60 3.85 18.92 1.09
N VAL A 61 5.16 18.77 1.24
CA VAL A 61 5.83 18.42 2.50
C VAL A 61 6.93 19.45 2.75
N ASP A 62 7.06 19.89 3.99
CA ASP A 62 8.16 20.76 4.40
C ASP A 62 9.53 20.13 4.09
N ALA A 63 10.47 20.93 3.60
CA ALA A 63 11.76 20.43 3.13
C ALA A 63 12.65 19.86 4.25
N GLN A 64 12.53 20.37 5.48
CA GLN A 64 13.26 19.84 6.63
C GLN A 64 12.65 18.50 7.07
N ALA A 65 11.31 18.42 7.14
CA ALA A 65 10.62 17.18 7.45
C ALA A 65 10.89 16.08 6.40
N ALA A 66 10.89 16.44 5.11
CA ALA A 66 11.20 15.52 4.02
C ALA A 66 12.62 14.92 4.16
N ARG A 67 13.64 15.75 4.41
CA ARG A 67 15.03 15.28 4.65
C ARG A 67 15.13 14.39 5.89
N ALA A 68 14.40 14.71 6.95
CA ALA A 68 14.39 13.90 8.16
C ALA A 68 13.80 12.50 7.89
N LEU A 69 12.67 12.44 7.19
CA LEU A 69 12.03 11.18 6.80
C LEU A 69 12.86 10.39 5.79
N GLU A 70 13.49 11.05 4.81
CA GLU A 70 14.42 10.41 3.88
C GLU A 70 15.54 9.69 4.65
N ARG A 71 16.16 10.37 5.62
CA ARG A 71 17.21 9.76 6.45
C ARG A 71 16.69 8.65 7.35
N LEU A 72 15.56 8.85 8.03
CA LEU A 72 14.98 7.86 8.94
C LEU A 72 14.53 6.59 8.19
N SER A 73 13.95 6.78 7.01
CA SER A 73 13.49 5.70 6.15
C SER A 73 14.61 5.06 5.31
N ARG A 74 15.82 5.62 5.32
CA ARG A 74 16.98 5.17 4.52
C ARG A 74 16.71 5.26 3.01
N GLY A 75 16.14 6.39 2.57
CA GLY A 75 15.86 6.69 1.17
C GLY A 75 14.55 6.11 0.63
N ARG A 76 13.68 5.56 1.49
CA ARG A 76 12.38 4.99 1.09
C ARG A 76 11.24 6.00 1.09
N PHE A 77 11.45 7.20 1.66
CA PHE A 77 10.45 8.25 1.69
C PHE A 77 10.26 8.85 0.30
N VAL A 78 9.01 8.95 -0.13
CA VAL A 78 8.63 9.46 -1.44
C VAL A 78 7.49 10.46 -1.29
N VAL A 79 7.55 11.55 -2.05
CA VAL A 79 6.45 12.51 -2.14
C VAL A 79 5.71 12.28 -3.46
N ALA A 80 4.42 11.98 -3.37
CA ALA A 80 3.54 11.80 -4.50
C ALA A 80 2.79 13.09 -4.83
N SER A 81 2.64 13.40 -6.12
CA SER A 81 1.72 14.46 -6.57
C SER A 81 0.38 13.86 -6.96
N ARG A 82 -0.73 14.52 -6.62
CA ARG A 82 -2.07 14.12 -7.06
C ARG A 82 -2.38 14.70 -8.42
N GLU A 83 -2.90 13.88 -9.33
CA GLU A 83 -3.37 14.27 -10.66
C GLU A 83 -4.75 13.64 -10.90
N GLY A 84 -5.81 14.42 -10.70
CA GLY A 84 -7.18 13.90 -10.70
C GLY A 84 -7.39 12.85 -9.60
N GLU A 85 -7.76 11.64 -10.01
CA GLU A 85 -7.95 10.47 -9.13
C GLU A 85 -6.68 9.65 -8.91
N GLU A 86 -5.60 9.98 -9.62
CA GLU A 86 -4.34 9.22 -9.59
C GLU A 86 -3.24 9.98 -8.85
N PHE A 87 -2.18 9.24 -8.53
CA PHE A 87 -1.01 9.72 -7.82
C PHE A 87 0.22 9.38 -8.64
N LEU A 88 1.09 10.36 -8.84
CA LEU A 88 2.36 10.17 -9.54
C LEU A 88 3.50 10.07 -8.53
N LEU A 89 4.25 8.99 -8.62
CA LEU A 89 5.47 8.74 -7.85
C LEU A 89 6.68 8.76 -8.78
N PRO A 90 7.85 9.20 -8.30
CA PRO A 90 9.11 8.86 -8.96
C PRO A 90 9.30 7.34 -8.98
N GLY A 91 9.52 6.80 -10.17
CA GLY A 91 9.93 5.42 -10.43
C GLY A 91 11.44 5.28 -10.59
N ALA A 92 11.86 4.15 -11.17
CA ALA A 92 13.25 3.94 -11.54
C ALA A 92 13.64 4.87 -12.71
N GLU A 93 14.91 5.28 -12.76
CA GLU A 93 15.50 5.97 -13.92
C GLU A 93 14.74 7.22 -14.42
N GLY A 94 14.01 7.90 -13.52
CA GLY A 94 13.27 9.13 -13.84
C GLY A 94 11.87 8.89 -14.42
N GLU A 95 11.42 7.64 -14.50
CA GLU A 95 10.03 7.30 -14.85
C GLU A 95 9.05 7.84 -13.80
N ARG A 96 7.78 8.01 -14.22
CA ARG A 96 6.68 8.32 -13.30
C ARG A 96 5.75 7.12 -13.20
N GLU A 97 5.60 6.61 -11.98
CA GLU A 97 4.66 5.55 -11.68
C GLU A 97 3.29 6.15 -11.38
N ARG A 98 2.27 5.67 -12.09
CA ARG A 98 0.86 6.01 -11.82
C ARG A 98 0.30 5.07 -10.76
N TRP A 99 -0.32 5.63 -9.73
CA TRP A 99 -0.90 4.91 -8.61
C TRP A 99 -2.37 5.31 -8.42
N LYS A 100 -3.22 4.37 -8.01
CA LYS A 100 -4.65 4.64 -7.76
C LYS A 100 -5.12 4.06 -6.44
N PHE A 101 -5.90 4.82 -5.68
CA PHE A 101 -6.61 4.31 -4.52
C PHE A 101 -7.87 3.59 -4.97
N LEU A 102 -8.11 2.42 -4.41
CA LEU A 102 -9.32 1.64 -4.67
C LEU A 102 -9.98 1.25 -3.34
N PRO A 103 -11.31 1.08 -3.32
CA PRO A 103 -11.95 0.37 -2.21
C PRO A 103 -11.44 -1.07 -2.14
N PHE A 104 -11.64 -1.72 -0.99
CA PHE A 104 -11.31 -3.14 -0.87
C PHE A 104 -12.17 -3.96 -1.84
N PRO A 105 -11.60 -4.87 -2.64
CA PRO A 105 -12.36 -5.64 -3.62
C PRO A 105 -13.37 -6.58 -2.94
N GLU A 106 -14.54 -6.74 -3.56
CA GLU A 106 -15.62 -7.56 -3.01
C GLU A 106 -15.33 -9.07 -3.06
N SER A 107 -14.53 -9.51 -4.04
CA SER A 107 -14.10 -10.91 -4.22
C SER A 107 -12.73 -11.01 -4.91
N ARG A 108 -12.19 -12.23 -5.00
CA ARG A 108 -10.93 -12.51 -5.72
C ARG A 108 -11.07 -12.34 -7.23
N GLU A 109 -12.23 -12.65 -7.79
CA GLU A 109 -12.57 -12.45 -9.19
C GLU A 109 -12.60 -10.94 -9.50
N ALA A 110 -13.32 -10.17 -8.68
CA ALA A 110 -13.36 -8.71 -8.80
C ALA A 110 -11.97 -8.09 -8.66
N TRP A 111 -11.13 -8.64 -7.78
CA TRP A 111 -9.73 -8.23 -7.65
C TRP A 111 -8.91 -8.48 -8.92
N SER A 112 -9.02 -9.67 -9.49
CA SER A 112 -8.32 -10.03 -10.73
C SER A 112 -8.72 -9.10 -11.89
N GLU A 113 -10.02 -8.86 -12.06
CA GLU A 113 -10.55 -7.95 -13.08
C GLU A 113 -10.07 -6.51 -12.88
N LEU A 114 -10.12 -6.00 -11.63
CA LEU A 114 -9.63 -4.67 -11.30
C LEU A 114 -8.14 -4.53 -11.61
N ARG A 115 -7.31 -5.51 -11.27
CA ARG A 115 -5.89 -5.48 -11.60
C ARG A 115 -5.65 -5.48 -13.10
N ALA A 116 -6.26 -6.41 -13.83
CA ALA A 116 -6.07 -6.55 -15.27
C ALA A 116 -6.45 -5.26 -16.01
N LYS A 117 -7.56 -4.65 -15.60
CA LYS A 117 -7.99 -3.35 -16.13
C LYS A 117 -6.95 -2.26 -15.90
N HIS A 118 -6.53 -2.06 -14.65
CA HIS A 118 -5.62 -0.96 -14.32
C HIS A 118 -4.20 -1.21 -14.87
N GLU A 119 -3.79 -2.46 -15.01
CA GLU A 119 -2.54 -2.82 -15.68
C GLU A 119 -2.58 -2.47 -17.17
N ALA A 120 -3.70 -2.76 -17.85
CA ALA A 120 -3.92 -2.35 -19.24
C ALA A 120 -3.97 -0.82 -19.41
N ASP A 121 -4.47 -0.10 -18.40
CA ASP A 121 -4.49 1.37 -18.37
C ASP A 121 -3.11 1.98 -18.03
N GLY A 122 -2.08 1.15 -17.79
CA GLY A 122 -0.72 1.59 -17.48
C GLY A 122 -0.53 2.11 -16.05
N VAL A 123 -1.42 1.76 -15.12
CA VAL A 123 -1.26 2.04 -13.69
C VAL A 123 -0.22 1.08 -13.12
N ALA A 124 0.79 1.62 -12.45
CA ALA A 124 1.90 0.86 -11.90
C ALA A 124 1.57 0.22 -10.55
N GLY A 125 0.69 0.85 -9.76
CA GLY A 125 0.30 0.32 -8.46
C GLY A 125 -1.07 0.73 -7.94
N LEU A 126 -1.62 -0.12 -7.08
CA LEU A 126 -2.94 0.06 -6.47
C LEU A 126 -2.78 0.18 -4.96
N VAL A 127 -3.48 1.15 -4.35
CA VAL A 127 -3.50 1.37 -2.90
C VAL A 127 -4.83 0.91 -2.35
N LEU A 128 -4.79 -0.03 -1.40
CA LEU A 128 -5.97 -0.60 -0.75
C LEU A 128 -6.01 -0.22 0.73
N PRO A 129 -7.21 -0.11 1.36
CA PRO A 129 -7.34 0.11 2.80
C PRO A 129 -6.62 -0.96 3.61
N ASN A 130 -6.06 -0.60 4.76
CA ASN A 130 -5.62 -1.56 5.78
C ASN A 130 -6.81 -2.40 6.27
N ASP A 131 -7.05 -3.52 5.60
CA ASP A 131 -8.05 -4.53 5.95
C ASP A 131 -7.30 -5.86 6.21
N PRO A 132 -7.62 -6.63 7.26
CA PRO A 132 -6.95 -7.90 7.54
C PRO A 132 -6.97 -8.89 6.36
N ARG A 133 -8.00 -8.83 5.50
CA ARG A 133 -8.11 -9.66 4.29
C ARG A 133 -7.06 -9.31 3.23
N LEU A 134 -6.46 -8.12 3.30
CA LEU A 134 -5.43 -7.68 2.37
C LEU A 134 -4.16 -8.56 2.44
N LEU A 135 -3.82 -9.10 3.63
CA LEU A 135 -2.66 -9.97 3.78
C LEU A 135 -2.72 -11.18 2.84
N ASP A 136 -3.90 -11.77 2.71
CA ASP A 136 -4.10 -12.93 1.84
C ASP A 136 -4.06 -12.55 0.35
N LEU A 137 -4.54 -11.36 -0.01
CA LEU A 137 -4.44 -10.84 -1.38
C LEU A 137 -3.00 -10.53 -1.80
N ILE A 138 -2.17 -10.00 -0.89
CA ILE A 138 -0.77 -9.67 -1.18
C ILE A 138 0.07 -10.96 -1.27
N ARG A 139 -0.14 -11.92 -0.36
CA ARG A 139 0.61 -13.20 -0.37
C ARG A 139 0.26 -14.08 -1.56
N ASN A 140 -1.02 -14.10 -1.93
CA ASN A 140 -1.57 -14.98 -2.95
C ASN A 140 -2.32 -14.18 -4.01
N PRO A 141 -1.60 -13.35 -4.81
CA PRO A 141 -2.25 -12.45 -5.75
C PRO A 141 -3.03 -13.21 -6.83
N ASP A 142 -2.55 -14.38 -7.27
CA ASP A 142 -3.10 -15.07 -8.45
C ASP A 142 -3.96 -16.30 -8.11
N VAL A 143 -4.17 -16.56 -6.82
CA VAL A 143 -5.04 -17.65 -6.37
C VAL A 143 -6.49 -17.22 -6.56
N GLN A 144 -7.24 -17.99 -7.36
CA GLN A 144 -8.70 -17.88 -7.46
C GLN A 144 -9.34 -18.59 -6.26
N ASP A 145 -10.54 -18.16 -5.84
CA ASP A 145 -11.25 -18.73 -4.70
C ASP A 145 -11.88 -20.09 -5.06
N ASP A 146 -11.12 -20.97 -5.71
CA ASP A 146 -11.52 -22.33 -6.08
C ASP A 146 -11.49 -23.25 -4.85
N ARG A 147 -12.23 -22.88 -3.81
CA ARG A 147 -12.49 -23.73 -2.63
C ARG A 147 -13.60 -24.75 -2.88
N ALA A 148 -13.69 -25.26 -4.11
CA ALA A 148 -14.61 -26.34 -4.47
C ALA A 148 -14.18 -27.70 -3.84
N ASP A 149 -12.93 -27.80 -3.42
CA ASP A 149 -12.31 -28.91 -2.70
C ASP A 149 -12.70 -28.99 -1.21
N LEU A 150 -13.28 -27.92 -0.62
CA LEU A 150 -13.75 -27.92 0.77
C LEU A 150 -15.14 -28.57 0.97
N LYS A 151 -15.51 -29.51 0.11
CA LYS A 151 -16.69 -30.38 0.26
C LYS A 151 -16.29 -31.83 0.09
N LEU A 152 -15.54 -32.42 1.02
CA LEU A 152 -15.50 -33.87 1.25
C LEU A 152 -14.64 -34.18 2.48
N ALA A 153 -15.27 -34.19 3.66
CA ALA A 153 -14.91 -35.07 4.78
C ALA A 153 -15.98 -34.97 5.87
N PHE A 154 -17.16 -35.53 5.62
CA PHE A 154 -17.94 -36.18 6.66
C PHE A 154 -18.18 -37.61 6.17
N GLY A 155 -17.32 -38.50 6.62
CA GLY A 155 -17.50 -39.95 6.58
C GLY A 155 -17.57 -40.46 8.00
#